data_AF-E0UHE6-F1
#
_entry.id   AF-E0UHE6-F1
#
_cell.length_a   1.000
_cell.length_b   1.000
_cell.length_c   1.000
_cell.angle_alpha   90.00
_cell.angle_beta   90.00
_cell.angle_gamma   90.00
#
_symmetry.space_group_name_H-M   'P 1'
#
loop_
_entity.id
_entity.type
_entity.pdbx_description
1 polymer ?
#
loop_
_entity_poly.entity_id
_entity_poly.type
_entity_poly.pdbx_seq_one_letter_code
_entity_poly.pdbx_strand_id
1 'polypeptide(L)'
;MSIITNRINFWESLLGLYCTGLIGILSLLLIAVPQIEQFLATNPDASETPVFILALMSLIVPSILLAISVVIGLLLSQKIGLRSYIVEFFSNTIEEVKLKNDLVLGFWGGIIVALIIKLLETVFRLYITELNQLENLTKFDLSKILLGVFYGGLTEELLLRWGLMTLLAWGLWRLTGGKDTPNSWVMGLAIAISSIVFGLGHLPALSVQLPLTLPIIFRTVVLNAIGGVIFGWLYWKRSLEVAMIAHASSHIGLAVLQGLNGKIF
;
A
#
# COMPACT_ATOMS: atom_id res chain seq x y z
N MET A 1 18.52 -27.70 -22.11
CA MET A 1 17.94 -26.34 -21.98
C MET A 1 18.65 -25.69 -20.81
N SER A 2 19.65 -24.83 -21.08
CA SER A 2 20.43 -24.20 -20.01
C SER A 2 19.54 -23.23 -19.25
N ILE A 3 19.44 -23.43 -17.94
CA ILE A 3 18.86 -22.42 -17.05
C ILE A 3 19.91 -21.31 -17.01
N ILE A 4 19.74 -20.28 -17.84
CA ILE A 4 20.45 -19.01 -17.66
C ILE A 4 19.92 -18.48 -16.32
N THR A 5 20.66 -18.73 -15.26
CA THR A 5 20.44 -18.08 -13.97
C THR A 5 20.87 -16.64 -14.14
N ASN A 6 20.01 -15.80 -14.72
CA ASN A 6 20.20 -14.35 -14.68
C ASN A 6 20.24 -13.97 -13.20
N ARG A 7 21.45 -13.76 -12.68
CA ARG A 7 21.68 -13.38 -11.29
C ARG A 7 21.06 -12.01 -11.10
N ILE A 8 20.21 -11.87 -10.08
CA ILE A 8 19.70 -10.56 -9.69
C ILE A 8 20.89 -9.64 -9.42
N ASN A 9 20.85 -8.42 -9.96
CA ASN A 9 21.73 -7.38 -9.48
C ASN A 9 21.21 -6.85 -8.13
N PHE A 10 21.60 -7.54 -7.05
CA PHE A 10 21.00 -7.38 -5.73
C PHE A 10 21.09 -5.94 -5.21
N TRP A 11 22.27 -5.31 -5.31
CA TRP A 11 22.50 -3.98 -4.76
C TRP A 11 21.77 -2.88 -5.53
N GLU A 12 21.79 -2.95 -6.86
CA GLU A 12 21.04 -1.99 -7.68
C GLU A 12 19.53 -2.15 -7.51
N SER A 13 19.05 -3.39 -7.43
CA SER A 13 17.63 -3.66 -7.16
C SER A 13 17.21 -3.19 -5.77
N LEU A 14 18.06 -3.39 -4.76
CA LEU A 14 17.84 -2.90 -3.40
C LEU A 14 17.73 -1.38 -3.38
N LEU A 15 18.70 -0.69 -4.00
CA LEU A 15 18.71 0.76 -4.05
C LEU A 15 17.49 1.29 -4.82
N GLY A 16 17.17 0.69 -5.98
CA GLY A 16 16.03 1.08 -6.81
C GLY A 16 14.70 0.95 -6.09
N LEU A 17 14.43 -0.19 -5.45
CA LEU A 17 13.21 -0.41 -4.68
C LEU A 17 13.16 0.49 -3.43
N TYR A 18 14.27 0.63 -2.71
CA TYR A 18 14.33 1.49 -1.53
C TYR A 18 14.08 2.95 -1.88
N CYS A 19 14.74 3.49 -2.90
CA CYS A 19 14.50 4.85 -3.38
C CYS A 19 13.06 5.04 -3.85
N THR A 20 12.48 4.06 -4.55
CA THR A 20 11.07 4.11 -4.96
C THR A 20 10.13 4.21 -3.76
N GLY A 21 10.32 3.38 -2.74
CA GLY A 21 9.52 3.44 -1.51
C GLY A 21 9.78 4.71 -0.69
N LEU A 22 11.00 5.26 -0.73
CA LEU A 22 11.36 6.47 -0.01
C LEU A 22 10.63 7.70 -0.57
N ILE A 23 10.36 7.76 -1.89
CA ILE A 23 9.51 8.80 -2.49
C ILE A 23 8.13 8.81 -1.82
N GLY A 24 7.54 7.63 -1.60
CA GLY A 24 6.27 7.51 -0.89
C GLY A 24 6.38 7.95 0.57
N ILE A 25 7.43 7.57 1.31
CA ILE A 25 7.65 8.00 2.70
C ILE A 25 7.77 9.53 2.79
N LEU A 26 8.51 10.16 1.88
CA LEU A 26 8.65 11.61 1.85
C LEU A 26 7.31 12.32 1.62
N SER A 27 6.37 11.69 0.90
CA SER A 27 5.02 12.24 0.73
C SER A 27 4.22 12.32 2.03
N LEU A 28 4.59 11.57 3.09
CA LEU A 28 3.97 11.72 4.42
C LEU A 28 4.14 13.13 4.98
N LEU A 29 5.19 13.87 4.60
CA LEU A 29 5.41 15.25 5.04
C LEU A 29 4.25 16.18 4.65
N LEU A 30 3.52 15.87 3.56
CA LEU A 30 2.35 16.64 3.12
C LEU A 30 1.23 16.67 4.16
N ILE A 31 1.18 15.67 5.04
CA ILE A 31 0.15 15.52 6.08
C ILE A 31 0.74 15.62 7.49
N ALA A 32 1.94 15.08 7.72
CA ALA A 32 2.58 15.09 9.04
C ALA A 32 2.88 16.51 9.54
N VAL A 33 3.39 17.40 8.67
CA VAL A 33 3.69 18.79 9.05
C VAL A 33 2.44 19.53 9.55
N PRO A 34 1.34 19.65 8.77
CA PRO A 34 0.15 20.37 9.23
C PRO A 34 -0.52 19.70 10.44
N GLN A 35 -0.45 18.37 10.56
CA GLN A 35 -0.97 17.67 11.74
C GLN A 35 -0.18 17.99 13.02
N ILE A 36 1.15 18.02 12.94
CA ILE A 36 2.00 18.36 14.09
C ILE A 36 1.84 19.83 14.46
N GLU A 37 1.74 20.74 13.48
CA GLU A 37 1.45 22.16 13.71
C GLU A 37 0.14 22.34 14.47
N GLN A 38 -0.93 21.69 13.99
CA GLN A 38 -2.24 21.75 14.63
C GLN A 38 -2.18 21.19 16.06
N PHE A 39 -1.48 20.07 16.27
CA PHE A 39 -1.33 19.47 17.59
C PHE A 39 -0.62 20.41 18.57
N LEU A 40 0.52 21.00 18.18
CA LEU A 40 1.28 21.93 19.02
C LEU A 40 0.54 23.26 19.25
N ALA A 41 -0.25 23.74 18.29
CA ALA A 41 -1.10 24.91 18.48
C ALA A 41 -2.13 24.70 19.60
N THR A 42 -2.60 23.46 19.80
CA THR A 42 -3.50 23.08 20.89
C THR A 42 -2.79 22.61 22.16
N ASN A 43 -1.50 22.27 22.07
CA ASN A 43 -0.68 21.77 23.19
C ASN A 43 0.72 22.43 23.16
N PRO A 44 0.84 23.73 23.50
CA PRO A 44 2.10 24.47 23.33
C PRO A 44 3.28 23.89 24.12
N ASP A 45 3.00 23.30 25.28
CA ASP A 45 4.02 22.74 26.17
C ASP A 45 4.45 21.31 25.78
N ALA A 46 3.89 20.72 24.73
CA ALA A 46 4.16 19.32 24.35
C ALA A 46 5.57 19.12 23.75
N SER A 47 6.11 20.12 23.05
CA SER A 47 7.47 20.09 22.54
C SER A 47 7.96 21.47 22.09
N GLU A 48 9.21 21.78 22.39
CA GLU A 48 9.91 22.96 21.85
C GLU A 48 10.64 22.67 20.52
N THR A 49 10.63 21.41 20.07
CA THR A 49 11.33 21.00 18.85
C THR A 49 10.65 21.59 17.61
N PRO A 50 11.39 22.14 16.64
CA PRO A 50 10.81 22.59 15.38
C PRO A 50 9.96 21.51 14.71
N VAL A 51 8.75 21.88 14.27
CA VAL A 51 7.77 20.99 13.61
C VAL A 51 8.41 20.15 12.51
N PHE A 52 9.24 20.77 11.66
CA PHE A 52 9.89 20.08 10.56
C PHE A 52 10.82 18.95 11.04
N ILE A 53 11.52 19.14 12.17
CA ILE A 53 12.37 18.09 12.76
C ILE A 53 11.51 16.95 13.29
N LEU A 54 10.40 17.25 13.99
CA LEU A 54 9.46 16.23 14.45
C LEU A 54 8.86 15.43 13.27
N ALA A 55 8.51 16.11 12.19
CA ALA A 55 8.01 15.48 10.97
C ALA A 55 9.07 14.56 10.34
N LEU A 56 10.33 14.98 10.25
CA LEU A 56 11.43 14.11 9.77
C LEU A 56 11.65 12.91 10.69
N MET A 57 11.57 13.08 12.01
CA MET A 57 11.69 11.98 12.97
C MET A 57 10.60 10.92 12.76
N SER A 58 9.38 11.34 12.39
CA SER A 58 8.26 10.42 12.10
C SER A 58 8.53 9.48 10.92
N LEU A 59 9.48 9.84 10.03
CA LEU A 59 9.84 9.04 8.85
C LEU A 59 10.83 7.91 9.16
N ILE A 60 11.46 7.91 10.33
CA ILE A 60 12.52 6.95 10.68
C ILE A 60 11.99 5.52 10.68
N VAL A 61 10.90 5.28 11.41
CA VAL A 61 10.30 3.94 11.53
C VAL A 61 9.85 3.38 10.18
N PRO A 62 9.04 4.10 9.35
CA PRO A 62 8.66 3.57 8.05
C PRO A 62 9.87 3.35 7.12
N SER A 63 10.93 4.16 7.23
CA SER A 63 12.16 3.96 6.43
C SER A 63 12.89 2.67 6.79
N ILE A 64 12.99 2.35 8.09
CA ILE A 64 13.59 1.10 8.56
C ILE A 64 12.74 -0.10 8.11
N LEU A 65 11.41 -0.02 8.28
CA LEU A 65 10.50 -1.08 7.85
C LEU A 65 10.56 -1.29 6.33
N LEU A 66 10.70 -0.21 5.56
CA LEU A 66 10.89 -0.27 4.11
C LEU A 66 12.19 -1.01 3.77
N ALA A 67 13.32 -0.65 4.38
CA ALA A 67 14.60 -1.32 4.15
C ALA A 67 14.50 -2.83 4.43
N ILE A 68 13.92 -3.21 5.58
CA ILE A 68 13.67 -4.60 5.94
C ILE A 68 12.81 -5.30 4.90
N SER A 69 11.71 -4.68 4.49
CA SER A 69 10.76 -5.26 3.52
C SER A 69 11.39 -5.44 2.14
N VAL A 70 12.18 -4.47 1.66
CA VAL A 70 12.92 -4.55 0.40
C VAL A 70 13.89 -5.73 0.42
N VAL A 71 14.67 -5.88 1.49
CA VAL A 71 15.62 -6.99 1.67
C VAL A 71 14.89 -8.33 1.69
N ILE A 72 13.82 -8.46 2.47
CA ILE A 72 13.00 -9.68 2.54
C ILE A 72 12.50 -10.07 1.16
N GLY A 73 11.87 -9.13 0.44
CA GLY A 73 11.32 -9.42 -0.87
C GLY A 73 12.39 -9.81 -1.89
N LEU A 74 13.56 -9.15 -1.89
CA LEU A 74 14.68 -9.54 -2.78
C LEU A 74 15.22 -10.94 -2.49
N LEU A 75 15.30 -11.34 -1.22
CA LEU A 75 15.82 -12.64 -0.82
C LEU A 75 14.84 -13.80 -1.09
N LEU A 76 13.54 -13.52 -1.09
CA LEU A 76 12.50 -14.55 -1.05
C LEU A 76 11.62 -14.61 -2.30
N SER A 77 11.34 -13.49 -2.97
CA SER A 77 10.38 -13.41 -4.10
C SER A 77 10.67 -14.41 -5.21
N GLN A 78 11.92 -14.49 -5.68
CA GLN A 78 12.30 -15.42 -6.74
C GLN A 78 12.12 -16.89 -6.35
N LYS A 79 12.32 -17.22 -5.07
CA LYS A 79 12.17 -18.60 -4.57
C LYS A 79 10.73 -19.09 -4.65
N ILE A 80 9.77 -18.16 -4.72
CA ILE A 80 8.34 -18.44 -4.80
C ILE A 80 7.68 -17.91 -6.08
N GLY A 81 8.49 -17.53 -7.08
CA GLY A 81 7.99 -17.13 -8.40
C GLY A 81 7.31 -15.77 -8.47
N LEU A 82 7.54 -14.89 -7.48
CA LEU A 82 7.04 -13.51 -7.49
C LEU A 82 8.00 -12.58 -8.24
N ARG A 83 7.46 -11.53 -8.87
CA ARG A 83 8.17 -10.70 -9.84
C ARG A 83 8.07 -9.21 -9.53
N SER A 84 9.07 -8.46 -9.99
CA SER A 84 9.12 -7.00 -9.99
C SER A 84 9.85 -6.53 -11.24
N TYR A 85 9.21 -5.67 -12.04
CA TYR A 85 9.81 -5.02 -13.20
C TYR A 85 10.99 -4.13 -12.82
N ILE A 86 11.00 -3.51 -11.63
CA ILE A 86 12.16 -2.76 -11.13
C ILE A 86 13.37 -3.69 -10.98
N VAL A 87 13.17 -4.86 -10.36
CA VAL A 87 14.24 -5.87 -10.21
C VAL A 87 14.70 -6.40 -11.57
N GLU A 88 13.75 -6.66 -12.48
CA GLU A 88 14.04 -7.12 -13.84
C GLU A 88 14.80 -6.07 -14.66
N PHE A 89 14.49 -4.78 -14.49
CA PHE A 89 15.20 -3.67 -15.13
C PHE A 89 16.68 -3.66 -14.72
N PHE A 90 16.98 -3.64 -13.42
CA PHE A 90 18.36 -3.64 -12.92
C PHE A 90 19.10 -4.95 -13.20
N SER A 91 18.37 -6.04 -13.44
CA SER A 91 18.95 -7.34 -13.80
C SER A 91 19.07 -7.52 -15.33
N ASN A 92 18.69 -6.53 -16.14
CA ASN A 92 18.66 -6.59 -17.61
C ASN A 92 17.83 -7.78 -18.16
N THR A 93 16.69 -8.07 -17.52
CA THR A 93 15.79 -9.18 -17.89
C THR A 93 14.38 -8.72 -18.27
N ILE A 94 14.17 -7.42 -18.48
CA ILE A 94 12.85 -6.85 -18.71
C ILE A 94 12.28 -7.23 -20.08
N GLU A 95 11.00 -7.59 -20.13
CA GLU A 95 10.24 -7.79 -21.36
C GLU A 95 9.25 -6.64 -21.57
N GLU A 96 9.60 -5.64 -22.39
CA GLU A 96 8.86 -4.37 -22.54
C GLU A 96 7.38 -4.53 -22.96
N VAL A 97 7.06 -5.52 -23.80
CA VAL A 97 5.69 -5.75 -24.29
C VAL A 97 4.75 -6.18 -23.15
N LYS A 98 5.25 -6.95 -22.18
CA LYS A 98 4.46 -7.37 -21.01
C LYS A 98 4.17 -6.20 -20.07
N LEU A 99 5.12 -5.28 -19.91
CA LEU A 99 5.00 -4.12 -19.04
C LEU A 99 3.78 -3.25 -19.40
N LYS A 100 3.60 -2.89 -20.67
CA LYS A 100 2.50 -1.97 -21.07
C LYS A 100 1.12 -2.53 -20.74
N ASN A 101 0.88 -3.81 -21.04
CA ASN A 101 -0.40 -4.46 -20.76
C ASN A 101 -0.65 -4.58 -19.25
N ASP A 102 0.41 -4.86 -18.49
CA ASP A 102 0.37 -4.98 -17.04
C ASP A 102 0.07 -3.63 -16.36
N LEU A 103 0.62 -2.52 -16.87
CA LEU A 103 0.29 -1.17 -16.39
C LEU A 103 -1.18 -0.81 -16.63
N VAL A 104 -1.73 -1.15 -17.82
CA VAL A 104 -3.16 -0.93 -18.12
C VAL A 104 -4.05 -1.78 -17.22
N LEU A 105 -3.68 -3.04 -16.98
CA LEU A 105 -4.38 -3.92 -16.03
C LEU A 105 -4.35 -3.36 -14.61
N GLY A 106 -3.21 -2.85 -14.16
CA GLY A 106 -3.07 -2.19 -12.86
C GLY A 106 -4.02 -1.00 -12.75
N PHE A 107 -4.00 -0.10 -13.74
CA PHE A 107 -4.85 1.08 -13.74
C PHE A 107 -6.34 0.73 -13.59
N TRP A 108 -6.87 -0.13 -14.46
CA TRP A 108 -8.28 -0.53 -14.40
C TRP A 108 -8.62 -1.36 -13.16
N GLY A 109 -7.69 -2.19 -12.68
CA GLY A 109 -7.82 -2.89 -11.41
C GLY A 109 -8.00 -1.91 -10.24
N GLY A 110 -7.27 -0.80 -10.24
CA GLY A 110 -7.43 0.27 -9.27
C GLY A 110 -8.77 0.98 -9.36
N ILE A 111 -9.26 1.29 -10.57
CA ILE A 111 -10.59 1.88 -10.76
C ILE A 111 -11.70 0.95 -10.23
N ILE A 112 -11.59 -0.35 -10.47
CA ILE A 112 -12.54 -1.33 -9.92
C ILE A 112 -12.50 -1.33 -8.38
N VAL A 113 -11.30 -1.30 -7.79
CA VAL A 113 -11.15 -1.21 -6.32
C VAL A 113 -11.81 0.05 -5.77
N ALA A 114 -11.60 1.20 -6.43
CA ALA A 114 -12.24 2.46 -6.04
C ALA A 114 -13.78 2.37 -6.04
N LEU A 115 -14.35 1.76 -7.08
CA LEU A 115 -15.80 1.55 -7.18
C LEU A 115 -16.32 0.63 -6.07
N ILE A 116 -15.63 -0.47 -5.80
CA ILE A 116 -16.00 -1.41 -4.73
C ILE A 116 -15.94 -0.73 -3.36
N ILE A 117 -14.83 -0.03 -3.07
CA ILE A 117 -14.66 0.70 -1.80
C ILE A 117 -15.74 1.76 -1.66
N LYS A 118 -16.02 2.55 -2.72
CA LYS A 118 -17.06 3.58 -2.67
C LYS A 118 -18.46 2.98 -2.43
N LEU A 119 -18.80 1.88 -3.07
CA LEU A 119 -20.07 1.20 -2.88
C LEU A 119 -20.23 0.72 -1.44
N LEU A 120 -19.23 0.00 -0.92
CA LEU A 120 -19.23 -0.50 0.45
C LEU A 120 -19.24 0.63 1.47
N GLU A 121 -18.53 1.72 1.19
CA GLU A 121 -18.54 2.92 2.00
C GLU A 121 -19.94 3.52 2.11
N THR A 122 -20.66 3.61 1.00
CA THR A 122 -22.07 4.06 1.00
C THR A 122 -22.94 3.13 1.84
N VAL A 123 -22.75 1.81 1.75
CA VAL A 123 -23.49 0.85 2.59
C VAL A 123 -23.17 1.02 4.08
N PHE A 124 -21.89 1.12 4.45
CA PHE A 124 -21.51 1.31 5.86
C PHE A 124 -22.08 2.60 6.46
N ARG A 125 -22.18 3.68 5.67
CA ARG A 125 -22.79 4.95 6.11
C ARG A 125 -24.28 4.85 6.44
N LEU A 126 -24.99 3.87 5.88
CA LEU A 126 -26.39 3.63 6.26
C LEU A 126 -26.55 3.12 7.69
N TYR A 127 -25.50 2.51 8.25
CA TYR A 127 -25.56 1.84 9.56
C TYR A 127 -24.64 2.47 10.62
N ILE A 128 -23.64 3.26 10.22
CA ILE A 128 -22.67 3.89 11.13
C ILE A 128 -22.84 5.40 11.05
N THR A 129 -23.69 5.95 11.91
CA THR A 129 -24.08 7.37 11.91
C THR A 129 -22.93 8.33 12.24
N GLU A 130 -21.91 7.86 12.96
CA GLU A 130 -20.70 8.59 13.31
C GLU A 130 -19.90 9.01 12.06
N LEU A 131 -20.04 8.28 10.95
CA LEU A 131 -19.39 8.62 9.68
C LEU A 131 -19.95 9.88 9.03
N ASN A 132 -21.16 10.31 9.41
CA ASN A 132 -21.77 11.54 8.89
C ASN A 132 -21.05 12.79 9.44
N GLN A 133 -20.38 12.68 10.59
CA GLN A 133 -19.56 13.77 11.15
C GLN A 133 -18.32 14.05 10.30
N LEU A 134 -17.83 13.06 9.52
CA LEU A 134 -16.69 13.21 8.61
C LEU A 134 -17.06 13.89 7.29
N GLU A 135 -18.33 13.90 6.90
CA GLU A 135 -18.76 14.36 5.57
C GLU A 135 -18.54 15.86 5.35
N ASN A 136 -18.62 16.65 6.43
CA ASN A 136 -18.30 18.08 6.40
C ASN A 136 -16.80 18.38 6.19
N LEU A 137 -15.93 17.37 6.25
CA LEU A 137 -14.46 17.49 6.14
C LEU A 137 -13.89 16.83 4.87
N THR A 138 -14.69 16.08 4.11
CA THR A 138 -14.26 15.35 2.91
C THR A 138 -14.41 16.20 1.63
N LYS A 139 -13.69 17.33 1.58
CA LYS A 139 -13.46 18.04 0.31
C LYS A 139 -12.33 17.37 -0.47
N PHE A 140 -12.30 17.60 -1.78
CA PHE A 140 -11.14 17.29 -2.62
C PHE A 140 -9.88 17.88 -1.97
N ASP A 141 -8.91 17.03 -1.66
CA ASP A 141 -7.67 17.40 -1.01
C ASP A 141 -6.51 16.76 -1.78
N LEU A 142 -5.79 17.59 -2.53
CA LEU A 142 -4.69 17.14 -3.37
C LEU A 142 -3.61 16.44 -2.54
N SER A 143 -3.34 16.90 -1.32
CA SER A 143 -2.33 16.30 -0.43
C SER A 143 -2.69 14.86 -0.06
N LYS A 144 -3.97 14.57 0.20
CA LYS A 144 -4.46 13.20 0.46
C LYS A 144 -4.38 12.31 -0.78
N ILE A 145 -4.65 12.87 -1.96
CA ILE A 145 -4.53 12.12 -3.22
C ILE A 145 -3.07 11.78 -3.49
N LEU A 146 -2.17 12.77 -3.38
CA LEU A 146 -0.73 12.57 -3.57
C LEU A 146 -0.18 11.57 -2.54
N LEU A 147 -0.62 11.65 -1.28
CA LEU A 147 -0.26 10.67 -0.26
C LEU A 147 -0.71 9.26 -0.66
N GLY A 148 -1.96 9.07 -1.07
CA GLY A 148 -2.45 7.77 -1.50
C GLY A 148 -1.72 7.23 -2.74
N VAL A 149 -1.42 8.10 -3.71
CA VAL A 149 -0.69 7.73 -4.92
C VAL A 149 0.76 7.34 -4.62
N PHE A 150 1.47 8.13 -3.82
CA PHE A 150 2.89 7.90 -3.55
C PHE A 150 3.12 6.97 -2.36
N TYR A 151 2.60 7.28 -1.18
CA TYR A 151 2.76 6.42 0.00
C TYR A 151 2.00 5.11 -0.16
N GLY A 152 0.71 5.15 -0.50
CA GLY A 152 -0.09 3.94 -0.72
C GLY A 152 0.42 3.13 -1.90
N GLY A 153 0.50 3.78 -3.07
CA GLY A 153 0.94 3.15 -4.31
C GLY A 153 2.37 2.61 -4.29
N LEU A 154 3.33 3.25 -3.60
CA LEU A 154 4.73 2.82 -3.62
C LEU A 154 5.16 2.15 -2.32
N THR A 155 5.06 2.87 -1.20
CA THR A 155 5.59 2.40 0.09
C THR A 155 4.77 1.25 0.65
N GLU A 156 3.44 1.35 0.71
CA GLU A 156 2.61 0.31 1.32
C GLU A 156 2.67 -1.01 0.55
N GLU A 157 2.78 -0.96 -0.79
CA GLU A 157 2.99 -2.17 -1.59
C GLU A 157 4.35 -2.80 -1.34
N LEU A 158 5.41 -2.02 -1.13
CA LEU A 158 6.71 -2.55 -0.73
C LEU A 158 6.68 -3.18 0.67
N LEU A 159 5.98 -2.57 1.62
CA LEU A 159 5.85 -3.11 2.98
C LEU A 159 5.01 -4.41 2.98
N LEU A 160 3.86 -4.39 2.32
CA LEU A 160 2.83 -5.40 2.49
C LEU A 160 2.89 -6.50 1.44
N ARG A 161 3.15 -6.18 0.18
CA ARG A 161 3.20 -7.16 -0.91
C ARG A 161 4.61 -7.69 -1.03
N TRP A 162 5.56 -6.80 -1.29
CA TRP A 162 6.95 -7.18 -1.46
C TRP A 162 7.57 -7.77 -0.19
N GLY A 163 7.38 -7.14 0.97
CA GLY A 163 7.88 -7.60 2.26
C GLY A 163 7.01 -8.69 2.88
N LEU A 164 5.90 -8.30 3.51
CA LEU A 164 5.09 -9.17 4.37
C LEU A 164 4.46 -10.36 3.63
N MET A 165 3.74 -10.13 2.53
CA MET A 165 3.07 -11.20 1.79
C MET A 165 4.09 -12.20 1.22
N THR A 166 5.22 -11.74 0.68
CA THR A 166 6.30 -12.61 0.23
C THR A 166 6.85 -13.46 1.38
N LEU A 167 7.08 -12.87 2.56
CA LEU A 167 7.54 -13.59 3.75
C LEU A 167 6.55 -14.66 4.19
N LEU A 168 5.25 -14.32 4.25
CA LEU A 168 4.18 -15.23 4.62
C LEU A 168 4.07 -16.38 3.62
N ALA A 169 4.02 -16.07 2.32
CA ALA A 169 3.93 -17.06 1.25
C ALA A 169 5.14 -18.01 1.28
N TRP A 170 6.35 -17.47 1.43
CA TRP A 170 7.56 -18.26 1.55
C TRP A 170 7.55 -19.14 2.80
N GLY A 171 7.20 -18.59 3.96
CA GLY A 171 7.14 -19.33 5.22
C GLY A 171 6.14 -20.49 5.16
N LEU A 172 4.92 -20.22 4.72
CA LEU A 172 3.87 -21.23 4.53
C LEU A 172 4.30 -22.30 3.51
N TRP A 173 4.88 -21.91 2.38
CA TRP A 173 5.40 -22.84 1.38
C TRP A 173 6.47 -23.77 1.97
N ARG A 174 7.41 -23.24 2.77
CA ARG A 174 8.43 -24.02 3.48
C ARG A 174 7.82 -24.99 4.48
N LEU A 175 6.79 -24.57 5.22
CA LEU A 175 6.07 -25.44 6.17
C LEU A 175 5.33 -26.59 5.46
N THR A 176 4.92 -26.38 4.20
CA THR A 176 4.26 -27.41 3.37
C THR A 176 5.23 -28.31 2.59
N GLY A 177 6.53 -28.24 2.91
CA GLY A 177 7.57 -29.09 2.34
C GLY A 177 8.43 -28.44 1.25
N GLY A 178 8.06 -27.25 0.76
CA GLY A 178 8.92 -26.44 -0.09
C GLY A 178 9.29 -27.05 -1.45
N LYS A 179 8.43 -27.90 -2.02
CA LYS A 179 8.61 -28.45 -3.37
C LYS A 179 8.01 -27.51 -4.40
N ASP A 180 8.69 -27.37 -5.54
CA ASP A 180 8.29 -26.53 -6.68
C ASP A 180 7.89 -25.10 -6.27
N THR A 181 6.90 -24.50 -6.91
CA THR A 181 6.33 -23.20 -6.53
C THR A 181 5.19 -23.36 -5.51
N PRO A 182 4.89 -22.34 -4.68
CA PRO A 182 3.77 -22.42 -3.74
C PRO A 182 2.42 -22.74 -4.39
N ASN A 183 1.65 -23.60 -3.74
CA ASN A 183 0.28 -23.90 -4.15
C ASN A 183 -0.62 -22.67 -4.07
N SER A 184 -1.69 -22.66 -4.87
CA SER A 184 -2.64 -21.55 -4.92
C SER A 184 -3.28 -21.22 -3.56
N TRP A 185 -3.51 -22.22 -2.71
CA TRP A 185 -4.05 -21.98 -1.37
C TRP A 185 -3.03 -21.29 -0.44
N VAL A 186 -1.73 -21.59 -0.58
CA VAL A 186 -0.66 -20.93 0.19
C VAL A 186 -0.63 -19.44 -0.16
N MET A 187 -0.69 -19.14 -1.45
CA MET A 187 -0.75 -17.77 -1.94
C MET A 187 -2.03 -17.07 -1.50
N GLY A 188 -3.18 -17.73 -1.59
CA GLY A 188 -4.45 -17.21 -1.09
C GLY A 188 -4.42 -16.88 0.40
N LEU A 189 -3.82 -17.74 1.22
CA LEU A 189 -3.68 -17.51 2.66
C LEU A 189 -2.73 -16.35 2.97
N ALA A 190 -1.58 -16.27 2.29
CA ALA A 190 -0.65 -15.16 2.43
C ALA A 190 -1.29 -13.82 2.05
N ILE A 191 -2.08 -13.79 0.96
CA ILE A 191 -2.88 -12.62 0.54
C ILE A 191 -3.91 -12.26 1.61
N ALA A 192 -4.67 -13.23 2.13
CA ALA A 192 -5.71 -12.97 3.12
C ALA A 192 -5.11 -12.37 4.41
N ILE A 193 -4.04 -12.97 4.92
CA ILE A 193 -3.38 -12.50 6.15
C ILE A 193 -2.77 -11.11 5.95
N SER A 194 -2.01 -10.88 4.88
CA SER A 194 -1.41 -9.57 4.62
C SER A 194 -2.45 -8.48 4.40
N SER A 195 -3.60 -8.81 3.82
CA SER A 195 -4.74 -7.90 3.62
C SER A 195 -5.43 -7.51 4.93
N ILE A 196 -5.55 -8.44 5.88
CA ILE A 196 -6.06 -8.12 7.22
C ILE A 196 -5.08 -7.22 7.95
N VAL A 197 -3.78 -7.53 7.89
CA VAL A 197 -2.72 -6.69 8.47
C VAL A 197 -2.73 -5.29 7.86
N PHE A 198 -2.96 -5.17 6.55
CA PHE A 198 -3.12 -3.89 5.87
C PHE A 198 -4.25 -3.05 6.47
N GLY A 199 -5.43 -3.65 6.66
CA GLY A 199 -6.56 -2.96 7.27
C GLY A 199 -6.35 -2.60 8.74
N LEU A 200 -5.68 -3.46 9.52
CA LEU A 200 -5.30 -3.14 10.90
C LEU A 200 -4.26 -2.02 10.96
N GLY A 201 -3.32 -1.97 10.01
CA GLY A 201 -2.29 -0.93 9.91
C GLY A 201 -2.83 0.48 9.74
N HIS A 202 -4.09 0.62 9.31
CA HIS A 202 -4.77 1.92 9.17
C HIS A 202 -5.39 2.45 10.47
N LEU A 203 -5.57 1.60 11.49
CA LEU A 203 -6.26 1.99 12.73
C LEU A 203 -5.53 3.11 13.52
N PRO A 204 -4.19 3.12 13.65
CA PRO A 204 -3.49 4.20 14.35
C PRO A 204 -3.70 5.58 13.70
N ALA A 205 -3.73 5.66 12.37
CA ALA A 205 -4.00 6.92 11.67
C ALA A 205 -5.46 7.37 11.83
N LEU A 206 -6.39 6.40 11.93
CA LEU A 206 -7.81 6.67 12.14
C LEU A 206 -8.12 7.13 13.57
N SER A 207 -7.42 6.59 14.58
CA SER A 207 -7.67 6.93 15.99
C SER A 207 -7.41 8.39 16.33
N VAL A 208 -6.62 9.09 15.52
CA VAL A 208 -6.38 10.54 15.67
C VAL A 208 -7.57 11.36 15.17
N GLN A 209 -8.40 10.78 14.30
CA GLN A 209 -9.54 11.47 13.68
C GLN A 209 -10.87 11.12 14.34
N LEU A 210 -11.04 9.86 14.78
CA LEU A 210 -12.28 9.36 15.37
C LEU A 210 -12.01 8.38 16.52
N PRO A 211 -12.91 8.31 17.51
CA PRO A 211 -12.92 7.20 18.46
C PRO A 211 -13.07 5.85 17.74
N LEU A 212 -12.25 4.87 18.13
CA LEU A 212 -12.28 3.53 17.54
C LEU A 212 -13.40 2.67 18.17
N THR A 213 -14.64 2.83 17.67
CA THR A 213 -15.74 1.91 17.99
C THR A 213 -15.65 0.64 17.17
N LEU A 214 -16.27 -0.46 17.64
CA LEU A 214 -16.25 -1.74 16.92
C LEU A 214 -16.75 -1.63 15.47
N PRO A 215 -17.85 -0.89 15.15
CA PRO A 215 -18.26 -0.66 13.76
C PRO A 215 -17.21 0.08 12.93
N ILE A 216 -16.55 1.11 13.49
CA ILE A 216 -15.51 1.89 12.81
C ILE A 216 -14.27 1.02 12.51
N ILE A 217 -13.84 0.20 13.48
CA ILE A 217 -12.76 -0.76 13.31
C ILE A 217 -13.12 -1.75 12.20
N PHE A 218 -14.29 -2.39 12.30
CA PHE A 218 -14.74 -3.40 11.33
C PHE A 218 -14.77 -2.84 9.91
N ARG A 219 -15.41 -1.69 9.71
CA ARG A 219 -15.44 -1.00 8.41
C ARG A 219 -14.04 -0.78 7.86
N THR A 220 -13.17 -0.19 8.68
CA THR A 220 -11.82 0.20 8.24
C THR A 220 -11.00 -1.01 7.83
N VAL A 221 -11.07 -2.08 8.62
CA VAL A 221 -10.37 -3.34 8.30
C VAL A 221 -10.95 -3.95 7.02
N VAL A 222 -12.27 -4.01 6.87
CA VAL A 222 -12.92 -4.61 5.69
C VAL A 222 -12.58 -3.86 4.39
N LEU A 223 -12.72 -2.52 4.37
CA LEU A 223 -12.49 -1.73 3.17
C LEU A 223 -11.03 -1.86 2.69
N ASN A 224 -10.09 -1.76 3.62
CA ASN A 224 -8.67 -1.91 3.31
C ASN A 224 -8.33 -3.35 2.96
N ALA A 225 -8.88 -4.36 3.64
CA ALA A 225 -8.62 -5.77 3.32
C ALA A 225 -9.13 -6.15 1.92
N ILE A 226 -10.21 -5.54 1.43
CA ILE A 226 -10.68 -5.78 0.06
C ILE A 226 -9.71 -5.24 -0.98
N GLY A 227 -9.20 -4.01 -0.81
CA GLY A 227 -8.11 -3.49 -1.63
C GLY A 227 -6.85 -4.38 -1.50
N GLY A 228 -6.51 -4.67 -0.25
CA GLY A 228 -5.72 -5.80 0.26
C GLY A 228 -5.59 -6.96 -0.72
N VAL A 229 -6.71 -7.69 -0.82
CA VAL A 229 -6.85 -8.94 -1.56
C VAL A 229 -6.63 -8.74 -3.05
N ILE A 230 -7.19 -7.67 -3.62
CA ILE A 230 -7.08 -7.40 -5.06
C ILE A 230 -5.64 -7.06 -5.44
N PHE A 231 -4.97 -6.16 -4.69
CA PHE A 231 -3.59 -5.81 -4.96
C PHE A 231 -2.64 -7.00 -4.72
N GLY A 232 -2.88 -7.80 -3.68
CA GLY A 232 -2.12 -9.03 -3.42
C GLY A 232 -2.29 -10.07 -4.54
N TRP A 233 -3.51 -10.21 -5.07
CA TRP A 233 -3.76 -11.08 -6.22
C TRP A 233 -3.07 -10.58 -7.49
N LEU A 234 -3.12 -9.27 -7.77
CA LEU A 234 -2.39 -8.66 -8.89
C LEU A 234 -0.89 -8.87 -8.76
N TYR A 235 -0.32 -8.67 -7.57
CA TYR A 235 1.09 -8.95 -7.30
C TYR A 235 1.44 -10.42 -7.59
N TRP A 236 0.62 -11.36 -7.11
CA TRP A 236 0.85 -12.77 -7.35
C TRP A 236 0.74 -13.17 -8.83
N LYS A 237 -0.24 -12.65 -9.56
CA LYS A 237 -0.50 -13.04 -10.96
C LYS A 237 0.28 -12.25 -11.99
N ARG A 238 0.87 -11.12 -11.61
CA ARG A 238 1.59 -10.18 -12.48
C ARG A 238 2.92 -9.79 -11.84
N SER A 239 2.99 -8.60 -11.25
CA SER A 239 4.20 -8.07 -10.63
C SER A 239 3.86 -7.08 -9.51
N LEU A 240 4.88 -6.71 -8.73
CA LEU A 240 4.77 -5.69 -7.70
C LEU A 240 4.21 -4.37 -8.25
N GLU A 241 4.71 -3.93 -9.40
CA GLU A 241 4.37 -2.64 -10.01
C GLU A 241 2.90 -2.61 -10.49
N VAL A 242 2.33 -3.75 -10.88
CA VAL A 242 0.89 -3.81 -11.19
C VAL A 242 0.05 -3.55 -9.95
N ALA A 243 0.45 -4.08 -8.80
CA ALA A 243 -0.19 -3.80 -7.52
C ALA A 243 0.00 -2.32 -7.11
N MET A 244 1.20 -1.77 -7.31
CA MET A 244 1.50 -0.34 -7.08
C MET A 244 0.59 0.58 -7.89
N ILE A 245 0.48 0.33 -9.19
CA ILE A 245 -0.37 1.14 -10.08
C ILE A 245 -1.85 0.96 -9.74
N ALA A 246 -2.30 -0.25 -9.41
CA ALA A 246 -3.67 -0.48 -8.97
C ALA A 246 -4.00 0.28 -7.69
N HIS A 247 -3.11 0.24 -6.70
CA HIS A 247 -3.32 0.94 -5.45
C HIS A 247 -3.32 2.46 -5.66
N ALA A 248 -2.34 3.02 -6.35
CA ALA A 248 -2.31 4.44 -6.72
C ALA A 248 -3.57 4.88 -7.49
N SER A 249 -3.98 4.10 -8.50
CA SER A 249 -5.16 4.39 -9.32
C SER A 249 -6.46 4.32 -8.54
N SER A 250 -6.52 3.49 -7.48
CA SER A 250 -7.69 3.44 -6.60
C SER A 250 -7.91 4.75 -5.85
N HIS A 251 -6.85 5.42 -5.41
CA HIS A 251 -6.95 6.75 -4.78
C HIS A 251 -7.43 7.81 -5.78
N ILE A 252 -6.93 7.77 -7.01
CA ILE A 252 -7.40 8.65 -8.09
C ILE A 252 -8.88 8.40 -8.37
N GLY A 253 -9.29 7.14 -8.53
CA GLY A 253 -10.67 6.75 -8.76
C GLY A 253 -11.60 7.20 -7.64
N LEU A 254 -11.19 7.02 -6.38
CA LEU A 254 -11.94 7.48 -5.21
C LEU A 254 -12.08 9.00 -5.20
N ALA A 255 -11.03 9.74 -5.54
CA ALA A 255 -11.06 11.20 -5.61
C ALA A 255 -12.04 11.70 -6.68
N VAL A 256 -12.04 11.09 -7.87
CA VAL A 256 -13.00 11.41 -8.93
C VAL A 256 -14.43 11.13 -8.46
N LEU A 257 -14.68 9.95 -7.88
CA LEU A 257 -16.01 9.58 -7.37
C LEU A 257 -16.49 10.50 -6.24
N GLN A 258 -15.58 11.02 -5.42
CA GLN A 258 -15.90 12.01 -4.38
C GLN A 258 -16.22 13.38 -4.99
N GLY A 259 -15.42 13.84 -5.95
CA GLY A 259 -15.68 15.10 -6.68
C GLY A 259 -17.02 15.10 -7.42
N LEU A 260 -17.44 13.97 -7.98
CA LEU A 260 -18.75 13.81 -8.64
C LEU A 260 -19.94 13.89 -7.67
N ASN A 261 -19.75 13.58 -6.38
CA ASN A 261 -20.80 13.72 -5.37
C ASN A 261 -20.95 15.17 -4.86
N GLY A 262 -19.93 16.01 -5.07
CA GLY A 262 -20.03 17.46 -4.88
C GLY A 262 -20.69 18.13 -6.09
N LYS A 263 -21.99 17.95 -6.28
CA LYS A 263 -22.81 18.81 -7.16
C LYS A 263 -22.56 20.28 -6.73
N ILE A 264 -22.17 21.26 -7.56
CA ILE A 264 -22.57 21.57 -8.94
C ILE A 264 -24.07 21.34 -9.14
N PHE A 265 -24.86 22.03 -8.33
CA PHE A 265 -26.03 22.83 -8.70
C PHE A 265 -26.17 23.95 -7.67
#